data_AF-A0A2G5T3V9-F1
#
_entry.id   AF-A0A2G5T3V9-F1
#
_cell.length_a   1.000
_cell.length_b   1.000
_cell.length_c   1.000
_cell.angle_alpha   90.00
_cell.angle_beta   90.00
_cell.angle_gamma   90.00
#
_symmetry.space_group_name_H-M   'P 1'
#
loop_
_entity.id
_entity.type
_entity.pdbx_description
1 polymer ?
#
loop_
_entity_poly.entity_id
_entity_poly.type
_entity_poly.pdbx_seq_one_letter_code
_entity_poly.pdbx_strand_id
1 'polypeptide(L)'
;MDPPNYTAHFIFQSVYSSIGIVLYLMQLWFILSNSGKVYGTTYYYLRAVDIIVNLITIANGFIMMKLTRIAGHEGLLVSFYDMIDATFACRVFIMLSYLLAYYQYIIVFIISVNRVVVLFQWKSSGNVSF
;
A
#
# COMPACT_ATOMS: atom_id res chain seq x y z
N MET A 1 -11.45 25.69 -17.93
CA MET A 1 -11.14 24.40 -17.26
C MET A 1 -11.82 24.47 -15.91
N ASP A 2 -12.86 23.68 -15.70
CA ASP A 2 -13.54 23.63 -14.41
C ASP A 2 -12.56 23.14 -13.33
N PRO A 3 -12.60 23.72 -12.12
CA PRO A 3 -11.73 23.27 -11.04
C PRO A 3 -11.98 21.78 -10.76
N PRO A 4 -10.94 20.98 -10.48
CA PRO A 4 -11.11 19.56 -10.19
C PRO A 4 -12.08 19.38 -9.02
N ASN A 5 -13.02 18.45 -9.13
CA ASN A 5 -13.98 18.15 -8.07
C ASN A 5 -13.28 17.37 -6.94
N TYR A 6 -12.59 18.11 -6.07
CA TYR A 6 -11.78 17.58 -4.97
C TYR A 6 -12.60 16.68 -4.01
N THR A 7 -13.89 16.97 -3.85
CA THR A 7 -14.82 16.20 -3.01
C THR A 7 -15.06 14.81 -3.58
N ALA A 8 -15.26 14.69 -4.89
CA ALA A 8 -15.44 13.39 -5.54
C ALA A 8 -14.19 12.51 -5.39
N HIS A 9 -13.00 13.07 -5.65
CA HIS A 9 -11.73 12.35 -5.48
C HIS A 9 -11.53 11.86 -4.04
N PHE A 10 -11.88 12.67 -3.05
CA PHE A 10 -11.80 12.30 -1.64
C PHE A 10 -12.76 11.17 -1.27
N ILE A 11 -14.00 11.21 -1.73
CA ILE A 11 -14.99 10.15 -1.49
C ILE A 11 -14.51 8.84 -2.10
N PHE A 12 -14.07 8.87 -3.37
CA PHE A 12 -13.53 7.68 -4.04
C PHE A 12 -12.32 7.11 -3.32
N GLN A 13 -11.36 7.95 -2.94
CA GLN A 13 -10.19 7.52 -2.17
C GLN A 13 -10.60 6.90 -0.83
N SER A 14 -11.53 7.52 -0.11
CA SER A 14 -11.98 7.05 1.21
C SER A 14 -12.63 5.68 1.13
N VAL A 15 -13.52 5.46 0.15
CA VAL A 15 -14.19 4.16 -0.06
C VAL A 15 -13.17 3.10 -0.49
N TYR A 16 -12.34 3.40 -1.48
CA TYR A 16 -11.32 2.48 -1.98
C TYR A 16 -10.33 2.07 -0.89
N SER A 17 -9.79 3.05 -0.16
CA SER A 17 -8.84 2.81 0.91
C SER A 17 -9.44 2.04 2.07
N SER A 18 -10.71 2.28 2.44
CA SER A 18 -11.38 1.54 3.52
C SER A 18 -11.51 0.06 3.18
N ILE A 19 -11.97 -0.26 1.98
CA ILE A 19 -12.06 -1.64 1.49
C ILE A 19 -10.66 -2.26 1.41
N GLY A 20 -9.69 -1.53 0.86
CA GLY A 20 -8.31 -1.98 0.75
C GLY A 20 -7.69 -2.31 2.10
N ILE A 21 -7.83 -1.45 3.10
CA ILE A 21 -7.32 -1.66 4.46
C ILE A 21 -7.88 -2.94 5.05
N VAL A 22 -9.20 -3.16 4.97
CA VAL A 22 -9.83 -4.38 5.50
C VAL A 22 -9.25 -5.62 4.82
N LEU A 23 -9.16 -5.63 3.49
CA LEU A 23 -8.61 -6.76 2.74
C LEU A 23 -7.13 -7.01 3.06
N TYR A 24 -6.33 -5.95 3.22
CA TYR A 24 -4.92 -6.05 3.58
C TYR A 24 -4.72 -6.59 4.99
N LEU A 25 -5.48 -6.11 5.97
CA LEU A 25 -5.44 -6.61 7.35
C LEU A 25 -5.90 -8.06 7.45
N MET A 26 -6.97 -8.45 6.73
CA MET A 26 -7.42 -9.84 6.66
C MET A 26 -6.34 -10.76 6.10
N GLN A 27 -5.67 -10.35 5.01
CA GLN A 27 -4.58 -11.13 4.42
C GLN A 27 -3.38 -11.24 5.34
N LEU A 28 -2.99 -10.14 5.99
CA LEU A 28 -1.88 -10.13 6.93
C LEU A 28 -2.18 -11.02 8.14
N TRP A 29 -3.38 -10.92 8.70
CA TRP A 29 -3.84 -11.79 9.78
C TRP A 29 -3.79 -13.26 9.39
N PHE A 30 -4.22 -13.61 8.18
CA PHE A 30 -4.22 -14.97 7.71
C PHE A 30 -2.80 -15.54 7.51
N ILE A 31 -1.87 -14.72 6.98
CA ILE A 31 -0.46 -15.07 6.84
C ILE A 31 0.19 -15.28 8.22
N LEU A 32 -0.02 -14.36 9.16
CA LEU A 32 0.59 -14.42 10.49
C LEU A 32 0.05 -15.60 11.30
N SER A 33 -1.27 -15.81 11.27
CA SER A 33 -1.95 -16.88 12.01
C SER A 33 -1.57 -18.28 11.53
N ASN A 34 -1.05 -18.41 10.31
CA ASN A 34 -0.67 -19.69 9.71
C ASN A 34 0.82 -19.76 9.31
N SER A 35 1.64 -18.84 9.82
CA SER A 35 3.06 -18.69 9.50
C SER A 35 3.89 -19.96 9.77
N GLY A 36 3.53 -20.74 10.79
CA GLY A 36 4.22 -21.99 11.16
C GLY A 36 3.81 -23.24 10.37
N LYS A 37 2.91 -23.16 9.39
CA LYS A 37 2.40 -24.33 8.66
C LYS A 37 2.57 -24.20 7.14
N VAL A 38 1.60 -23.56 6.50
CA VAL A 38 1.48 -23.48 5.03
C VAL A 38 2.07 -22.16 4.50
N TYR A 39 2.18 -21.15 5.38
CA TYR A 39 2.54 -19.78 5.00
C TYR A 39 3.99 -19.39 5.35
N GLY A 40 4.85 -20.36 5.67
CA GLY A 40 6.27 -20.13 5.96
C GLY A 40 7.18 -20.01 4.73
N THR A 41 6.62 -19.91 3.53
CA THR A 41 7.42 -19.80 2.29
C THR A 41 7.87 -18.36 2.02
N THR A 42 8.99 -18.19 1.32
CA THR A 42 9.54 -16.87 0.93
C THR A 42 8.48 -15.95 0.30
N TYR A 43 7.56 -16.52 -0.46
CA TYR A 43 6.45 -15.78 -1.05
C TYR A 43 5.58 -15.05 -0.03
N TYR A 44 5.20 -15.72 1.06
CA TYR A 44 4.26 -15.13 2.03
C TYR A 44 4.94 -14.06 2.90
N TYR A 45 6.24 -14.18 3.15
CA TYR A 45 7.03 -13.10 3.73
C TYR A 45 7.09 -11.88 2.81
N LEU A 46 7.39 -12.08 1.52
CA LEU A 46 7.37 -11.00 0.53
C LEU A 46 5.97 -10.38 0.41
N ARG A 47 4.92 -11.19 0.46
CA ARG A 47 3.54 -10.72 0.42
C ARG A 47 3.18 -9.91 1.67
N ALA A 48 3.62 -10.33 2.86
CA ALA A 48 3.40 -9.57 4.09
C ALA A 48 4.08 -8.20 4.06
N VAL A 49 5.31 -8.12 3.55
CA VAL A 49 6.02 -6.84 3.35
C VAL A 49 5.27 -5.96 2.35
N ASP A 50 4.82 -6.52 1.21
CA ASP A 50 4.02 -5.78 0.22
C ASP A 50 2.72 -5.23 0.84
N ILE A 51 2.04 -6.02 1.66
CA ILE A 51 0.84 -5.56 2.39
C ILE A 51 1.15 -4.36 3.29
N ILE A 52 2.24 -4.41 4.05
CA ILE A 52 2.65 -3.31 4.95
C ILE A 52 2.95 -2.05 4.14
N VAL A 53 3.70 -2.16 3.05
CA VAL A 53 4.02 -1.02 2.17
C VAL A 53 2.73 -0.41 1.61
N ASN A 54 1.77 -1.23 1.17
CA ASN A 54 0.47 -0.75 0.68
C ASN A 54 -0.34 0.00 1.75
N LEU A 55 -0.33 -0.46 3.00
CA LEU A 55 -0.98 0.24 4.12
C LEU A 55 -0.34 1.60 4.39
N ILE A 56 0.99 1.68 4.34
CA ILE A 56 1.73 2.95 4.47
C ILE A 56 1.39 3.89 3.31
N THR A 57 1.31 3.38 2.07
CA THR A 57 0.91 4.15 0.89
C THR A 57 -0.49 4.74 1.04
N ILE A 58 -1.44 3.97 1.57
CA ILE A 58 -2.80 4.46 1.84
C ILE A 58 -2.77 5.59 2.86
N ALA A 59 -2.07 5.41 3.99
CA ALA A 59 -1.94 6.44 5.01
C ALA A 59 -1.30 7.73 4.46
N ASN A 60 -0.22 7.58 3.69
CA ASN A 60 0.45 8.70 3.04
C ASN A 60 -0.47 9.41 2.02
N GLY A 61 -1.29 8.65 1.28
CA GLY A 61 -2.27 9.19 0.34
C GLY A 61 -3.32 10.10 1.00
N PHE A 62 -3.81 9.74 2.19
CA PHE A 62 -4.73 10.59 2.95
C PHE A 62 -4.08 11.89 3.46
N ILE A 63 -2.81 11.82 3.86
CA ILE A 63 -2.05 13.01 4.28
C ILE A 63 -1.84 13.93 3.07
N MET A 64 -1.44 13.36 1.93
CA MET A 64 -1.15 14.05 0.68
C MET A 64 -2.37 14.66 0.00
N MET A 65 -3.56 14.07 0.15
CA MET A 65 -4.80 14.65 -0.36
C MET A 65 -5.20 15.97 0.33
N LYS A 66 -4.40 16.47 1.28
CA LYS A 66 -4.66 17.70 2.03
C LYS A 66 -6.09 17.72 2.55
N LEU A 67 -6.39 16.83 3.51
CA LEU A 67 -7.67 16.84 4.21
C LEU A 67 -8.05 18.25 4.70
N THR A 68 -7.07 19.14 4.91
CA THR A 68 -7.19 20.59 5.15
C THR A 68 -7.96 21.40 4.12
N ARG A 69 -8.02 20.98 2.85
CA ARG A 69 -8.82 21.68 1.83
C ARG A 69 -10.29 21.29 1.86
N ILE A 70 -10.62 20.15 2.48
CA ILE A 70 -11.96 19.54 2.50
C ILE A 70 -12.60 19.70 3.88
N ALA A 71 -11.83 19.50 4.96
CA ALA A 71 -12.16 20.04 6.27
C ALA A 71 -11.95 21.55 6.17
N GLY A 72 -13.03 22.32 6.01
CA GLY A 72 -12.96 23.78 5.97
C GLY A 72 -12.14 24.36 7.13
N HIS A 73 -11.77 25.64 7.05
CA HIS A 73 -10.88 26.36 8.00
C HIS A 73 -11.30 26.29 9.49
N GLU A 74 -12.39 25.62 9.83
CA GLU A 74 -12.94 25.47 11.19
C GLU A 74 -12.89 24.01 11.72
N GLY A 75 -12.28 23.08 11.00
CA GLY A 75 -12.18 21.67 11.44
C GLY A 75 -11.10 21.43 12.51
N LEU A 76 -11.38 20.51 13.45
CA LEU A 76 -10.49 20.12 14.56
C LEU A 76 -9.10 19.60 14.09
N LEU A 77 -9.01 19.13 12.84
CA LEU A 77 -7.79 18.60 12.23
C LEU A 77 -6.98 19.67 11.47
N VAL A 78 -7.49 20.88 11.28
CA VAL A 78 -6.85 21.93 10.46
C VAL A 78 -5.45 22.27 10.97
N SER A 79 -5.26 22.42 12.29
CA SER A 79 -3.94 22.78 12.84
C SER A 79 -2.86 21.72 12.61
N PHE A 80 -3.24 20.43 12.61
CA PHE A 80 -2.34 19.32 12.32
C PHE A 80 -1.88 19.37 10.86
N TYR A 81 -2.80 19.65 9.96
CA TYR A 81 -2.50 19.72 8.54
C TYR A 81 -1.77 21.00 8.14
N ASP A 82 -2.06 22.15 8.74
CA ASP A 82 -1.33 23.41 8.52
C ASP A 82 0.13 23.27 8.97
N MET A 83 0.39 22.55 10.06
CA MET A 83 1.74 22.19 10.50
C MET A 83 2.47 21.32 9.47
N ILE A 84 1.76 20.41 8.78
CA ILE A 84 2.35 19.57 7.72
C ILE A 84 2.59 20.37 6.45
N ASP A 85 1.69 21.30 6.12
CA ASP A 85 1.77 22.12 4.90
C ASP A 85 2.85 23.23 5.01
N ALA A 86 3.33 23.52 6.23
CA ALA A 86 4.52 24.33 6.50
C ALA A 86 5.82 23.64 6.02
N THR A 87 5.98 23.64 4.70
CA THR A 87 7.20 23.57 3.88
C THR A 87 8.15 22.37 3.93
N PHE A 88 8.40 21.70 5.06
CA PHE A 88 9.30 20.52 5.08
C PHE A 88 8.56 19.18 5.07
N ALA A 89 7.57 19.01 5.95
CA ALA A 89 6.83 17.75 6.08
C ALA A 89 6.07 17.39 4.79
N CYS A 90 5.42 18.36 4.15
CA CYS A 90 4.77 18.17 2.85
C CYS A 90 5.73 17.64 1.77
N ARG A 91 6.98 18.14 1.70
CA ARG A 91 7.99 17.65 0.74
C ARG A 91 8.41 16.22 1.03
N VAL A 92 8.51 15.86 2.32
CA VAL A 92 8.81 14.49 2.75
C VAL A 92 7.69 13.52 2.33
N PHE A 93 6.43 13.87 2.53
CA PHE A 93 5.29 13.02 2.12
C PHE A 93 5.16 12.90 0.59
N ILE A 94 5.50 13.97 -0.14
CA ILE A 94 5.62 13.91 -1.61
C ILE A 94 6.70 12.92 -2.03
N MET A 95 7.92 13.07 -1.50
CA MET A 95 9.02 12.15 -1.78
C MET A 95 8.67 10.70 -1.41
N LEU A 96 8.03 10.52 -0.25
CA LEU A 96 7.59 9.21 0.23
C LEU A 96 6.56 8.58 -0.72
N SER A 97 5.68 9.37 -1.33
CA SER A 97 4.71 8.86 -2.33
C SER A 97 5.40 8.22 -3.52
N TYR A 98 6.45 8.85 -4.05
CA TYR A 98 7.23 8.29 -5.15
C TYR A 98 8.02 7.06 -4.70
N LEU A 99 8.69 7.15 -3.54
CA LEU A 99 9.50 6.06 -3.02
C LEU A 99 8.66 4.81 -2.77
N LEU A 100 7.49 4.94 -2.15
CA LEU A 100 6.57 3.84 -1.89
C LEU A 100 6.09 3.17 -3.18
N ALA A 101 5.77 3.95 -4.22
CA ALA A 101 5.42 3.42 -5.53
C ALA A 101 6.56 2.57 -6.13
N TYR A 102 7.80 3.05 -6.04
CA TYR A 102 8.97 2.26 -6.46
C TYR A 102 9.11 0.97 -5.65
N TYR A 103 8.96 1.02 -4.33
CA TYR A 103 9.00 -0.17 -3.48
C TYR A 103 7.93 -1.20 -3.86
N GLN A 104 6.71 -0.74 -4.18
CA GLN A 104 5.61 -1.60 -4.65
C GLN A 104 5.97 -2.29 -5.97
N TYR A 105 6.56 -1.59 -6.93
CA TYR A 105 7.00 -2.22 -8.18
C TYR A 105 8.13 -3.23 -7.98
N ILE A 106 9.11 -2.89 -7.14
CA ILE A 106 10.25 -3.78 -6.85
C ILE A 106 9.76 -5.07 -6.16
N ILE A 107 8.87 -4.96 -5.18
CA ILE A 107 8.42 -6.15 -4.45
C ILE A 107 7.57 -7.08 -5.33
N VAL A 108 6.72 -6.52 -6.19
CA VAL A 108 5.95 -7.30 -7.19
C VAL A 108 6.89 -8.00 -8.16
N PHE A 109 7.97 -7.33 -8.59
CA PHE A 109 9.00 -7.94 -9.43
C PHE A 109 9.69 -9.12 -8.72
N ILE A 110 10.13 -8.94 -7.47
CA ILE A 110 10.78 -10.00 -6.68
C ILE A 110 9.83 -11.19 -6.47
N ILE A 111 8.55 -10.94 -6.18
CA ILE A 111 7.53 -11.98 -6.06
C ILE A 111 7.38 -12.75 -7.37
N SER A 112 7.37 -12.04 -8.50
CA SER A 112 7.27 -12.66 -9.83
C SER A 112 8.47 -13.55 -10.13
N VAL A 113 9.69 -13.07 -9.83
CA VAL A 113 10.92 -13.86 -9.96
C VAL A 113 10.88 -15.10 -9.07
N ASN A 114 10.47 -14.95 -7.80
CA ASN A 114 10.32 -16.06 -6.87
C ASN A 114 9.40 -17.16 -7.45
N ARG A 115 8.29 -16.76 -8.08
CA ARG A 115 7.35 -17.71 -8.69
C ARG A 115 7.94 -18.42 -9.90
N VAL A 116 8.66 -17.71 -10.76
CA VAL A 116 9.35 -18.31 -11.90
C VAL A 116 10.39 -19.33 -11.45
N VAL A 117 11.20 -19.01 -10.45
CA VAL A 117 12.23 -19.91 -9.90
C VAL A 117 11.59 -21.20 -9.36
N VAL A 118 10.51 -21.09 -8.58
CA VAL A 118 9.80 -22.25 -8.04
C VAL A 118 9.23 -23.13 -9.15
N LEU A 119 8.68 -22.54 -10.22
CA LEU A 119 8.17 -23.29 -11.37
C LEU A 119 9.28 -24.05 -12.11
N PHE A 120 10.46 -23.44 -12.30
CA PHE A 120 11.61 -24.11 -12.89
C PHE A 120 12.12 -25.26 -12.02
N GLN A 121 12.20 -25.07 -10.70
CA GLN A 121 12.58 -26.13 -9.76
C GLN A 121 11.57 -27.29 -9.78
N TRP A 122 10.28 -26.98 -9.85
CA TRP A 122 9.22 -27.98 -9.92
C TRP A 122 9.30 -28.79 -11.22
N LYS A 123 9.53 -28.13 -12.36
CA LYS A 123 9.77 -28.80 -13.66
C LYS A 123 11.03 -29.68 -13.63
N SER A 124 12.12 -29.19 -13.05
CA SER A 124 13.40 -29.92 -12.95
C SER A 124 13.30 -31.17 -12.05
N SER A 125 12.41 -31.14 -11.06
CA SER A 125 12.21 -32.24 -10.11
C SER A 125 11.42 -33.44 -10.68
N GLY A 126 11.10 -33.43 -11.99
CA GLY A 126 10.45 -34.57 -12.66
C GLY A 126 8.97 -34.78 -12.33
N ASN A 127 8.33 -33.85 -11.60
CA ASN A 127 6.90 -33.92 -11.24
C ASN A 127 5.95 -33.54 -12.40
N VAL A 128 6.40 -33.71 -13.65
CA VAL A 128 5.62 -33.39 -14.85
C VAL A 128 5.55 -34.62 -15.76
N SER A 129 4.51 -35.43 -15.60
CA SER A 129 3.96 -36.23 -16.71
C SER A 129 2.80 -35.42 -17.30
N PHE A 130 2.96 -34.96 -18.55
CA PHE A 130 1.83 -34.44 -19.34
C PHE A 130 0.86 -35.57 -19.69
#